data_AF-A0A7S3CM53-F1
#
_entry.id   AF-A0A7S3CM53-F1
#
_cell.length_a   1.000
_cell.length_b   1.000
_cell.length_c   1.000
_cell.angle_alpha   90.00
_cell.angle_beta   90.00
_cell.angle_gamma   90.00
#
_symmetry.space_group_name_H-M   'P 1'
#
loop_
_entity.id
_entity.type
_entity.pdbx_description
1 polymer ?
#
loop_
_entity_poly.entity_id
_entity_poly.type
_entity_poly.pdbx_seq_one_letter_code
_entity_poly.pdbx_strand_id
1 'polypeptide(L)'
;MIYLVVATILALTCHPAQGLINKIERQTDERKMNFIQMANFNDYPALQYKVTTHDGFILTLHRIPGPKYESNQDAVEKAKNRKTVLFLHGILGSSSQ
;
A
#
# COMPACT_ATOMS: atom_id res chain seq x y z
N MET A 1 -4.77 -22.47 -40.87
CA MET A 1 -5.55 -22.98 -39.72
C MET A 1 -4.69 -23.55 -38.59
N ILE A 2 -3.48 -24.06 -38.83
CA ILE A 2 -2.59 -24.59 -37.76
C ILE A 2 -1.88 -23.49 -36.95
N TYR A 3 -1.39 -22.42 -37.60
CA TYR A 3 -0.71 -21.30 -36.91
C TYR A 3 -1.56 -20.56 -35.88
N LEU A 4 -2.88 -20.45 -36.12
CA LEU A 4 -3.79 -19.76 -35.22
C LEU A 4 -3.99 -20.53 -33.90
N VAL A 5 -3.96 -21.87 -33.96
CA VAL A 5 -4.12 -22.76 -32.80
C VAL A 5 -2.85 -22.78 -31.93
N VAL A 6 -1.67 -22.70 -32.56
CA VAL A 6 -0.39 -22.64 -31.82
C VAL A 6 -0.25 -21.31 -31.06
N ALA A 7 -0.70 -20.19 -31.65
CA ALA A 7 -0.64 -18.87 -31.03
C ALA A 7 -1.55 -18.73 -29.80
N THR A 8 -2.74 -19.34 -29.83
CA THR A 8 -3.66 -19.32 -28.67
C THR A 8 -3.16 -20.22 -27.54
N ILE A 9 -2.57 -21.37 -27.84
CA ILE A 9 -1.96 -22.25 -26.83
C ILE A 9 -0.79 -21.55 -26.13
N LEU A 10 0.04 -20.77 -26.86
CA LEU A 10 1.12 -19.97 -26.28
C LEU A 10 0.60 -18.81 -25.40
N ALA A 11 -0.55 -18.22 -25.75
CA ALA A 11 -1.16 -17.12 -24.99
C ALA A 11 -1.83 -17.58 -23.68
N LEU A 12 -2.36 -18.81 -23.65
CA LEU A 12 -2.95 -19.43 -22.46
C LEU A 12 -1.89 -19.85 -21.42
N THR A 13 -0.71 -20.27 -21.86
CA THR A 13 0.39 -20.66 -20.94
C THR A 13 1.18 -19.46 -20.40
N CYS A 14 1.06 -18.29 -21.02
CA CYS A 14 1.76 -17.06 -20.60
C CYS A 14 1.06 -16.32 -19.44
N HIS A 15 -0.26 -16.44 -19.30
CA HIS A 15 -1.04 -15.77 -18.24
C HIS A 15 -0.71 -16.21 -16.80
N PRO A 16 -0.65 -17.52 -16.45
CA PRO A 16 -0.34 -17.94 -15.09
C PRO A 16 1.14 -17.72 -14.74
N ALA A 17 2.02 -17.75 -15.75
CA ALA A 17 3.44 -17.44 -15.57
C ALA A 17 3.65 -15.98 -15.17
N GLN A 18 2.88 -15.03 -15.74
CA GLN A 18 2.95 -13.61 -15.35
C GLN A 18 2.70 -13.39 -13.85
N GLY A 19 1.74 -14.12 -13.25
CA GLY A 19 1.41 -14.02 -11.82
C GLY A 19 2.45 -14.63 -10.88
N LEU A 20 3.12 -15.71 -11.31
CA LEU A 20 4.22 -16.35 -10.59
C LEU A 20 5.53 -15.55 -10.72
N ILE A 21 5.81 -14.98 -11.89
CA ILE A 21 6.97 -14.10 -12.14
C ILE A 21 6.90 -12.86 -11.25
N ASN A 22 5.72 -12.24 -11.12
CA ASN A 22 5.51 -11.09 -10.21
C ASN A 22 5.72 -11.42 -8.72
N LYS A 23 5.60 -12.69 -8.33
CA LYS A 23 5.78 -13.16 -6.95
C LYS A 23 7.24 -13.51 -6.63
N ILE A 24 8.04 -13.82 -7.65
CA ILE A 24 9.45 -14.22 -7.52
C ILE A 24 10.37 -12.99 -7.38
N GLU A 25 9.95 -11.79 -7.78
CA GLU A 25 10.76 -10.57 -7.75
C GLU A 25 10.10 -9.41 -6.97
N ARG A 26 9.93 -9.57 -5.65
CA ARG A 26 9.84 -8.41 -4.76
C ARG A 26 10.75 -8.59 -3.54
N GLN A 27 12.05 -8.75 -3.77
CA GLN A 27 13.01 -8.39 -2.72
C GLN A 27 13.21 -6.87 -2.75
N THR A 28 12.27 -6.15 -2.14
CA THR A 28 12.44 -4.72 -1.88
C THR A 28 12.83 -4.53 -0.42
N ASP A 29 13.87 -3.74 -0.18
CA ASP A 29 14.33 -3.44 1.17
C ASP A 29 13.36 -2.45 1.85
N GLU A 30 12.37 -2.97 2.56
CA GLU A 30 11.38 -2.17 3.33
C GLU A 30 12.06 -1.17 4.28
N ARG A 31 13.28 -1.49 4.75
CA ARG A 31 14.08 -0.62 5.62
C ARG A 31 14.41 0.74 4.99
N LYS A 32 14.34 0.85 3.66
CA LYS A 32 14.58 2.10 2.92
C LYS A 32 13.29 2.87 2.64
N MET A 33 12.13 2.28 2.90
CA MET A 33 10.84 2.89 2.60
C MET A 33 10.38 3.82 3.72
N ASN A 34 9.79 4.95 3.36
CA ASN A 34 8.98 5.72 4.30
C ASN A 34 7.61 5.07 4.52
N PHE A 35 6.85 5.54 5.50
CA PHE A 35 5.53 4.97 5.83
C PHE A 35 4.60 4.86 4.62
N ILE A 36 4.49 5.93 3.82
CA ILE A 36 3.59 5.98 2.66
C ILE A 36 4.00 4.95 1.61
N GLN A 37 5.31 4.83 1.35
CA GLN A 37 5.85 3.82 0.45
C GLN A 37 5.58 2.41 0.97
N MET A 38 5.81 2.15 2.26
CA MET A 38 5.55 0.84 2.89
C MET A 38 4.07 0.45 2.84
N ALA A 39 3.16 1.39 3.11
CA ALA A 39 1.72 1.15 3.05
C ALA A 39 1.25 0.90 1.61
N ASN A 40 1.69 1.72 0.65
CA ASN A 40 1.35 1.54 -0.77
C ASN A 40 1.95 0.26 -1.35
N PHE A 41 3.17 -0.11 -0.95
CA PHE A 41 3.81 -1.37 -1.34
C PHE A 41 2.99 -2.59 -0.88
N ASN A 42 2.31 -2.46 0.26
CA ASN A 42 1.39 -3.44 0.82
C ASN A 42 -0.07 -3.28 0.35
N ASP A 43 -0.30 -2.47 -0.68
CA ASP A 43 -1.58 -2.19 -1.31
C ASP A 43 -2.63 -1.52 -0.39
N TYR A 44 -2.19 -0.82 0.67
CA TYR A 44 -3.08 -0.01 1.51
C TYR A 44 -3.16 1.44 1.03
N PRO A 45 -4.34 2.07 1.05
CA PRO A 45 -4.43 3.52 0.92
C PRO A 45 -3.71 4.17 2.12
N ALA A 46 -2.97 5.25 1.87
CA ALA A 46 -2.13 5.88 2.88
C ALA A 46 -2.10 7.40 2.71
N LEU A 47 -2.23 8.10 3.83
CA LEU A 47 -2.26 9.56 3.90
C LEU A 47 -1.29 10.07 4.94
N GLN A 48 -0.78 11.28 4.70
CA GLN A 48 0.10 12.01 5.59
C GLN A 48 -0.50 13.38 5.90
N TYR A 49 -0.55 13.75 7.18
CA TYR A 49 -1.01 15.06 7.64
C TYR A 49 0.08 15.75 8.45
N LYS A 50 0.17 17.07 8.34
CA LYS A 50 0.97 17.90 9.25
C LYS A 50 0.03 18.54 10.26
N VAL A 51 0.29 18.33 11.54
CA VAL A 51 -0.49 18.89 12.65
C VAL A 51 0.43 19.72 13.52
N THR A 52 0.06 20.98 13.75
CA THR A 52 0.81 21.87 14.64
C THR A 52 0.20 21.82 16.02
N THR A 53 1.00 21.52 17.04
CA THR A 53 0.58 21.55 18.44
C THR A 53 0.48 23.00 18.93
N HIS A 54 -0.19 23.21 20.07
CA HIS A 54 -0.36 24.55 20.65
C HIS A 54 0.99 25.23 20.98
N ASP A 55 1.98 24.45 21.38
CA ASP A 55 3.35 24.87 21.68
C ASP A 55 4.27 24.93 20.44
N GLY A 56 3.73 24.71 19.23
CA GLY A 56 4.42 25.00 17.97
C GLY A 56 5.18 23.84 17.34
N PHE A 57 5.09 22.62 17.87
CA PHE A 57 5.69 21.45 17.22
C PHE A 57 4.87 21.02 16.00
N ILE A 58 5.56 20.69 14.90
CA ILE A 58 4.92 20.19 13.67
C ILE A 58 5.05 18.66 13.64
N LEU A 59 3.96 17.97 13.94
CA LEU A 59 3.88 16.52 13.92
C LEU A 59 3.44 16.03 12.55
N THR A 60 4.06 14.94 12.09
CA THR A 60 3.59 14.20 10.91
C THR A 60 2.75 13.01 11.37
N LEU A 61 1.48 13.00 11.00
CA LEU A 61 0.57 11.88 11.25
C LEU A 61 0.39 11.04 10.00
N HIS A 62 0.47 9.73 10.16
CA HIS A 62 0.21 8.76 9.11
C HIS A 62 -1.13 8.07 9.35
N ARG A 63 -1.92 7.89 8.28
CA ARG A 63 -3.25 7.27 8.35
C ARG A 63 -3.45 6.27 7.23
N ILE A 64 -3.95 5.09 7.58
CA ILE A 64 -4.54 4.13 6.65
C ILE A 64 -6.06 4.27 6.74
N PRO A 65 -6.71 4.98 5.81
CA PRO A 65 -8.16 5.25 5.89
C PRO A 65 -9.02 4.03 5.57
N GLY A 66 -8.48 2.99 4.94
CA GLY A 66 -9.26 1.84 4.45
C GLY A 66 -8.49 0.55 4.23
N PRO A 67 -9.21 -0.53 3.88
CA PRO A 67 -8.62 -1.84 3.58
C PRO A 67 -7.76 -1.82 2.31
N LYS A 68 -7.05 -2.93 2.08
CA LYS A 68 -6.24 -3.14 0.88
C LYS A 68 -7.04 -2.96 -0.40
N TYR A 69 -6.35 -2.52 -1.46
CA TYR A 69 -6.85 -2.34 -2.82
C TYR A 69 -7.95 -1.27 -2.98
N GLU A 70 -8.26 -0.52 -1.93
CA GLU A 70 -9.15 0.64 -2.02
C GLU A 70 -8.37 1.87 -2.51
N SER A 71 -8.98 2.69 -3.36
CA SER A 71 -8.38 3.97 -3.78
C SER A 71 -8.30 4.95 -2.60
N ASN A 72 -7.34 5.88 -2.62
CA ASN A 72 -7.24 6.89 -1.57
C ASN A 72 -8.51 7.75 -1.44
N GLN A 73 -9.15 8.08 -2.56
CA GLN A 73 -10.38 8.89 -2.59
C GLN A 73 -11.56 8.14 -1.94
N ASP A 74 -11.80 6.89 -2.36
CA ASP A 74 -12.91 6.09 -1.83
C ASP A 74 -12.68 5.76 -0.34
N ALA A 75 -11.43 5.47 0.02
CA ALA A 75 -11.08 5.16 1.40
C ALA A 75 -11.32 6.35 2.32
N VAL A 76 -11.00 7.58 1.90
CA VAL A 76 -11.28 8.80 2.69
C VAL A 76 -12.76 9.00 2.90
N GLU A 77 -13.56 8.87 1.84
CA GLU A 77 -15.01 9.09 1.91
C GLU A 77 -15.69 8.06 2.82
N LYS A 78 -15.38 6.77 2.64
CA LYS A 78 -15.95 5.71 3.49
C LYS A 78 -15.42 5.76 4.92
N ALA A 79 -14.23 6.29 5.15
CA ALA A 79 -13.65 6.40 6.49
C ALA A 79 -14.43 7.34 7.43
N LYS A 80 -15.28 8.23 6.91
CA LYS A 80 -16.18 9.06 7.73
C LYS A 80 -17.11 8.22 8.61
N ASN A 81 -17.48 7.03 8.15
CA ASN A 81 -18.37 6.10 8.85
C ASN A 81 -17.61 4.94 9.53
N ARG A 82 -16.27 4.94 9.49
CA ARG A 82 -15.44 3.89 10.11
C ARG A 82 -15.04 4.31 11.52
N LYS A 83 -15.02 3.34 12.45
CA LYS A 83 -14.44 3.57 13.78
C LYS A 83 -12.96 3.89 13.63
N THR A 84 -12.52 5.00 14.21
CA THR A 84 -11.11 5.41 14.18
C THR A 84 -10.35 4.79 15.35
N VAL A 85 -9.11 4.38 15.09
CA VAL A 85 -8.18 3.86 16.09
C VAL A 85 -6.87 4.64 15.97
N LEU A 86 -6.33 5.07 17.11
CA LEU A 86 -5.04 5.74 17.20
C LEU A 86 -3.98 4.74 17.68
N PHE A 87 -2.90 4.62 16.92
CA PHE A 87 -1.71 3.88 17.33
C PHE A 87 -0.63 4.88 17.75
N LEU A 88 -0.10 4.69 18.95
CA LEU A 88 0.98 5.49 19.48
C LEU A 88 2.18 4.58 19.75
N HIS A 89 3.29 4.88 19.08
CA HIS A 89 4.59 4.27 19.36
C HIS A 89 5.09 4.57 20.77
N GLY A 90 5.97 3.71 21.28
CA GLY A 90 6.66 3.91 22.55
C GLY A 90 7.91 4.80 22.43
N ILE A 91 8.70 4.82 23.49
CA ILE A 91 9.97 5.56 23.54
C ILE A 91 10.94 5.06 22.46
N LEU A 92 11.60 6.00 21.76
CA LEU A 92 12.50 5.73 20.62
C LEU A 92 11.88 4.99 19.42
N GLY A 93 10.55 4.83 19.39
CA GLY A 93 9.85 4.26 18.24
C GLY A 93 9.60 5.29 17.13
N SER A 94 8.98 4.85 16.04
CA SER A 94 8.32 5.73 15.07
C SER A 94 7.14 5.00 14.42
N SER A 95 6.33 5.69 13.62
CA SER A 95 5.25 5.05 12.87
C SER A 95 5.72 4.13 11.74
N SER A 96 6.99 4.20 11.33
CA SER A 96 7.55 3.50 10.16
C SER A 96 8.69 2.55 10.51
N GLN A 97 8.83 2.16 11.78
CA GLN A 97 9.85 1.23 12.27
C GLN A 97 9.33 -0.19 12.33
#